data_AF-A0A6B1G440-F1
#
_entry.id   AF-A0A6B1G440-F1
#
_cell.length_a   1.000
_cell.length_b   1.000
_cell.length_c   1.000
_cell.angle_alpha   90.00
_cell.angle_beta   90.00
_cell.angle_gamma   90.00
#
_symmetry.space_group_name_H-M   'P 1'
#
loop_
_entity.id
_entity.type
_entity.pdbx_description
1 polymer ?
#
loop_
_entity_poly.entity_id
_entity_poly.type
_entity_poly.pdbx_seq_one_letter_code
_entity_poly.pdbx_strand_id
1 'polypeptide(L)'
;LLDDPPPALRPHLDGRYSPHNGVPAGQLRSFTMLVGIALSEVTTDYAGNLAVWPGTHRYFEQYFSENGTDLMTRGDAVAMPPIEMPQPQQMIAQPGDAFLVHYQVAHTAAPNVSPHPRYAIYFRLRHVDHQDQRLEALTDIWLEWDGMREIVAQHGEPVPTS
;
A
#
# COMPACT_ATOMS: atom_id res chain seq x y z
N LEU A 1 5.91 -28.49 -0.56
CA LEU A 1 5.93 -27.16 0.10
C LEU A 1 4.76 -27.11 1.06
N LEU A 2 4.84 -26.39 2.18
CA LEU A 2 3.86 -26.50 3.27
C LEU A 2 2.42 -26.15 2.86
N ASP A 3 2.21 -25.43 1.75
CA ASP A 3 0.92 -25.19 1.11
C ASP A 3 1.06 -25.20 -0.43
N ASP A 4 0.37 -26.12 -1.11
CA ASP A 4 0.28 -26.21 -2.59
C ASP A 4 -1.20 -26.46 -3.00
N PRO A 5 -1.88 -25.51 -3.68
CA PRO A 5 -1.35 -24.23 -4.14
C PRO A 5 -1.10 -23.25 -2.98
N PRO A 6 -0.26 -22.22 -3.18
CA PRO A 6 -0.03 -21.19 -2.18
C PRO A 6 -1.33 -20.46 -1.79
N PRO A 7 -1.46 -19.95 -0.54
CA PRO A 7 -2.62 -19.19 -0.13
C PRO A 7 -2.81 -17.92 -0.97
N ALA A 8 -4.07 -17.57 -1.25
CA ALA A 8 -4.40 -16.36 -1.99
C ALA A 8 -3.91 -15.09 -1.26
N LEU A 9 -3.40 -14.13 -2.04
CA LEU A 9 -2.98 -12.83 -1.54
C LEU A 9 -4.18 -12.02 -1.05
N ARG A 10 -4.04 -11.36 0.11
CA ARG A 10 -5.08 -10.52 0.71
C ARG A 10 -4.57 -9.08 0.85
N PRO A 11 -5.13 -8.13 0.08
CA PRO A 11 -4.67 -6.74 0.12
C PRO A 11 -5.09 -6.05 1.41
N HIS A 12 -4.31 -5.06 1.82
CA HIS A 12 -4.71 -4.10 2.85
C HIS A 12 -4.22 -2.68 2.53
N LEU A 13 -4.84 -1.72 3.21
CA LEU A 13 -4.29 -0.40 3.48
C LEU A 13 -3.87 -0.34 4.94
N ASP A 14 -2.69 0.21 5.16
CA ASP A 14 -2.08 0.38 6.47
C ASP A 14 -2.79 1.44 7.33
N GLY A 15 -2.52 1.43 8.63
CA GLY A 15 -2.88 2.52 9.53
C GLY A 15 -4.35 2.58 9.99
N ARG A 16 -5.19 1.66 9.52
CA ARG A 16 -6.59 1.52 9.97
C ARG A 16 -6.69 0.80 11.30
N TYR A 17 -7.78 1.00 12.04
CA TYR A 17 -8.07 0.24 13.24
C TYR A 17 -8.24 -1.26 12.96
N SER A 18 -7.56 -2.10 13.73
CA SER A 18 -8.00 -3.47 13.98
C SER A 18 -7.77 -3.84 15.44
N PRO A 19 -8.51 -4.80 16.02
CA PRO A 19 -8.33 -5.21 17.41
C PRO A 19 -6.92 -5.70 17.78
N HIS A 20 -6.06 -5.96 16.79
CA HIS A 20 -4.78 -6.62 16.96
C HIS A 20 -3.58 -5.82 16.44
N ASN A 21 -3.77 -4.60 15.93
CA ASN A 21 -2.68 -3.83 15.28
C ASN A 21 -2.23 -2.58 16.04
N GLY A 22 -2.81 -2.29 17.21
CA GLY A 22 -2.39 -1.18 18.07
C GLY A 22 -2.73 0.23 17.57
N VAL A 23 -3.52 0.35 16.50
CA VAL A 23 -4.21 1.59 16.15
C VAL A 23 -5.44 1.72 17.07
N PRO A 24 -5.73 2.87 17.68
CA PRO A 24 -6.97 3.04 18.45
C PRO A 24 -8.22 3.07 17.55
N ALA A 25 -9.36 2.59 18.05
CA ALA A 25 -10.64 2.72 17.34
C ALA A 25 -10.96 4.20 17.08
N GLY A 26 -11.53 4.51 15.90
CA GLY A 26 -11.79 5.89 15.51
C GLY A 26 -10.59 6.66 14.94
N GLN A 27 -9.39 6.06 14.93
CA GLN A 27 -8.17 6.72 14.46
C GLN A 27 -7.64 6.13 13.15
N LEU A 28 -7.07 7.00 12.32
CA LEU A 28 -6.28 6.65 11.16
C LEU A 28 -4.82 7.05 11.41
N ARG A 29 -3.91 6.09 11.28
CA ARG A 29 -2.45 6.28 11.31
C ARG A 29 -1.84 6.07 9.93
N SER A 30 -2.33 6.83 8.95
CA SER A 30 -1.78 6.89 7.60
C SER A 30 -0.35 7.45 7.58
N PHE A 31 0.21 7.44 6.38
CA PHE A 31 1.50 8.03 6.05
C PHE A 31 1.47 8.49 4.59
N THR A 32 2.58 9.04 4.08
CA THR A 32 2.68 9.51 2.69
C THR A 32 3.22 8.40 1.79
N MET A 33 4.33 7.79 2.19
CA MET A 33 5.02 6.74 1.42
C MET A 33 5.49 5.59 2.32
N LEU A 34 5.29 4.37 1.84
CA LEU A 34 5.95 3.18 2.34
C LEU A 34 7.28 3.02 1.61
N VAL A 35 8.36 2.82 2.37
CA VAL A 35 9.68 2.47 1.84
C VAL A 35 10.03 1.07 2.33
N GLY A 36 10.13 0.11 1.42
CA GLY A 36 10.63 -1.23 1.72
C GLY A 36 12.05 -1.40 1.20
N ILE A 37 12.96 -1.94 2.01
CA ILE A 37 14.33 -2.29 1.59
C ILE A 37 14.47 -3.80 1.66
N ALA A 38 14.77 -4.44 0.53
CA ALA A 38 15.05 -5.86 0.48
C ALA A 38 16.42 -6.15 1.11
N LEU A 39 16.49 -7.11 2.04
CA LEU A 39 17.75 -7.58 2.63
C LEU A 39 18.11 -9.00 2.20
N SER A 40 17.14 -9.73 1.68
CA SER A 40 17.30 -11.03 1.03
C SER A 40 17.02 -10.90 -0.45
N GLU A 41 17.64 -11.76 -1.24
CA GLU A 41 17.23 -11.97 -2.62
C GLU A 41 15.82 -12.60 -2.65
N VAL A 42 14.99 -12.12 -3.57
CA VAL A 42 13.63 -12.62 -3.84
C VAL A 42 13.50 -12.81 -5.34
N THR A 43 13.55 -14.05 -5.83
CA THR A 43 13.64 -14.38 -7.26
C THR A 43 12.36 -14.95 -7.87
N THR A 44 11.41 -15.38 -7.05
CA THR A 44 10.14 -15.99 -7.50
C THR A 44 8.98 -15.46 -6.69
N ASP A 45 7.77 -15.63 -7.23
CA ASP A 45 6.52 -15.48 -6.50
C ASP A 45 6.47 -16.40 -5.27
N TYR A 46 5.74 -15.95 -4.24
CA TYR A 46 5.57 -16.65 -2.97
C TYR A 46 6.89 -16.98 -2.24
N ALA A 47 7.94 -16.21 -2.49
CA ALA A 47 9.17 -16.20 -1.69
C ALA A 47 9.12 -15.13 -0.58
N GLY A 48 7.91 -14.79 -0.13
CA GLY A 48 7.70 -13.72 0.83
C GLY A 48 7.69 -12.34 0.20
N ASN A 49 7.38 -12.16 -1.08
CA ASN A 49 7.47 -10.89 -1.80
C ASN A 49 6.65 -9.75 -1.15
N LEU A 50 7.01 -8.50 -1.42
CA LEU A 50 6.03 -7.42 -1.35
C LEU A 50 5.09 -7.58 -2.55
N ALA A 51 3.81 -7.82 -2.31
CA ALA A 51 2.79 -7.83 -3.35
C ALA A 51 2.04 -6.51 -3.35
N VAL A 52 1.85 -5.91 -4.52
CA VAL A 52 1.14 -4.65 -4.73
C VAL A 52 0.00 -4.84 -5.73
N TRP A 53 -1.02 -3.99 -5.64
CA TRP A 53 -2.09 -3.89 -6.61
C TRP A 53 -1.93 -2.56 -7.37
N PRO A 54 -1.29 -2.57 -8.56
CA PRO A 54 -0.93 -1.35 -9.28
C PRO A 54 -2.15 -0.45 -9.55
N GLY A 55 -1.96 0.87 -9.41
CA GLY A 55 -3.02 1.85 -9.70
C GLY A 55 -4.10 2.01 -8.64
N THR A 56 -4.19 1.15 -7.63
CA THR A 56 -5.26 1.20 -6.61
C THR A 56 -5.33 2.51 -5.83
N HIS A 57 -4.23 3.24 -5.66
CA HIS A 57 -4.23 4.56 -5.04
C HIS A 57 -5.20 5.54 -5.72
N ARG A 58 -5.38 5.46 -7.04
CA ARG A 58 -6.36 6.28 -7.78
C ARG A 58 -7.78 5.78 -7.62
N TYR A 59 -7.98 4.47 -7.61
CA TYR A 59 -9.31 3.89 -7.37
C TYR A 59 -9.82 4.23 -5.96
N PHE A 60 -8.93 4.26 -4.98
CA PHE A 60 -9.26 4.72 -3.64
C PHE A 60 -9.47 6.23 -3.58
N GLU A 61 -8.64 7.04 -4.24
CA GLU A 61 -8.85 8.49 -4.34
C GLU A 61 -10.24 8.84 -4.86
N GLN A 62 -10.63 8.22 -5.98
CA GLN A 62 -11.95 8.40 -6.57
C GLN A 62 -13.04 7.96 -5.58
N TYR A 63 -12.89 6.77 -4.99
CA TYR A 63 -13.86 6.26 -4.01
C TYR A 63 -14.04 7.24 -2.83
N PHE A 64 -12.94 7.72 -2.24
CA PHE A 64 -12.98 8.63 -1.10
C PHE A 64 -13.53 10.01 -1.48
N SER A 65 -13.24 10.50 -2.69
CA SER A 65 -13.80 11.75 -3.19
C SER A 65 -15.32 11.67 -3.35
N GLU A 66 -15.84 10.52 -3.78
CA GLU A 66 -17.28 10.31 -4.01
C GLU A 66 -18.05 9.94 -2.73
N ASN A 67 -17.43 9.19 -1.80
CA ASN A 67 -18.11 8.55 -0.66
C ASN A 67 -17.69 9.10 0.70
N GLY A 68 -16.68 9.98 0.74
CA GLY A 68 -16.05 10.46 1.97
C GLY A 68 -15.04 9.47 2.55
N THR A 69 -14.26 9.94 3.53
CA THR A 69 -13.13 9.20 4.12
C THR A 69 -13.48 8.48 5.42
N ASP A 70 -14.72 8.57 5.89
CA ASP A 70 -15.18 8.00 7.16
C ASP A 70 -14.87 6.50 7.27
N LEU A 71 -14.94 5.75 6.17
CA LEU A 71 -14.61 4.32 6.13
C LEU A 71 -13.20 4.02 6.69
N MET A 72 -12.26 4.95 6.57
CA MET A 72 -10.88 4.78 7.08
C MET A 72 -10.77 4.98 8.59
N THR A 73 -11.78 5.58 9.22
CA THR A 73 -11.80 5.89 10.66
C THR A 73 -12.88 5.14 11.43
N ARG A 74 -13.86 4.54 10.75
CA ARG A 74 -14.89 3.73 11.42
C ARG A 74 -14.23 2.58 12.19
N GLY A 75 -14.62 2.45 13.46
CA GLY A 75 -14.04 1.49 14.41
C GLY A 75 -14.54 0.06 14.25
N ASP A 76 -15.32 -0.23 13.21
CA ASP A 76 -15.69 -1.59 12.82
C ASP A 76 -14.59 -2.17 11.92
N ALA A 77 -14.08 -3.33 12.33
CA ALA A 77 -12.79 -3.83 11.87
C ALA A 77 -12.68 -4.20 10.37
N VAL A 78 -13.71 -4.05 9.53
CA VAL A 78 -13.65 -4.65 8.18
C VAL A 78 -14.53 -3.93 7.16
N ALA A 79 -13.88 -3.17 6.27
CA ALA A 79 -13.82 -3.49 4.84
C ALA A 79 -12.73 -2.62 4.20
N MET A 80 -11.93 -3.18 3.30
CA MET A 80 -11.25 -2.33 2.29
C MET A 80 -12.33 -1.52 1.56
N PRO A 81 -12.04 -0.30 1.11
CA PRO A 81 -12.94 0.37 0.18
C PRO A 81 -13.33 -0.61 -0.95
N PRO A 82 -14.63 -0.76 -1.26
CA PRO A 82 -15.13 -1.78 -2.18
C PRO A 82 -14.84 -1.38 -3.63
N ILE A 83 -13.56 -1.41 -4.01
CA ILE A 83 -13.09 -1.22 -5.37
C ILE A 83 -12.88 -2.57 -6.05
N GLU A 84 -12.99 -2.59 -7.38
CA GLU A 84 -12.50 -3.73 -8.16
C GLU A 84 -10.98 -3.76 -8.09
N MET A 85 -10.43 -4.85 -7.55
CA MET A 85 -8.99 -5.00 -7.38
C MET A 85 -8.35 -5.46 -8.69
N PRO A 86 -7.30 -4.79 -9.20
CA PRO A 86 -6.56 -5.26 -10.36
C PRO A 86 -5.78 -6.54 -10.03
N GLN A 87 -5.09 -7.11 -11.02
CA GLN A 87 -4.20 -8.24 -10.73
C GLN A 87 -3.03 -7.79 -9.83
N PRO A 88 -2.71 -8.54 -8.77
CA PRO A 88 -1.55 -8.25 -7.95
C PRO A 88 -0.26 -8.54 -8.71
N GLN A 89 0.78 -7.76 -8.40
CA GLN A 89 2.15 -8.02 -8.83
C GLN A 89 3.02 -8.29 -7.60
N GLN A 90 3.78 -9.39 -7.64
CA GLN A 90 4.76 -9.72 -6.61
C GLN A 90 6.12 -9.19 -7.00
N MET A 91 6.71 -8.36 -6.14
CA MET A 91 7.98 -7.70 -6.46
C MET A 91 9.14 -8.69 -6.30
N ILE A 92 9.96 -8.76 -7.33
CA ILE A 92 11.29 -9.41 -7.34
C ILE A 92 12.33 -8.36 -6.95
N ALA A 93 13.33 -8.75 -6.17
CA ALA A 93 14.37 -7.83 -5.73
C ALA A 93 15.68 -8.52 -5.33
N GLN A 94 16.76 -7.76 -5.46
CA GLN A 94 18.07 -8.06 -4.91
C GLN A 94 18.25 -7.36 -3.56
N PRO A 95 19.16 -7.85 -2.68
CA PRO A 95 19.52 -7.14 -1.46
C PRO A 95 19.99 -5.71 -1.76
N GLY A 96 19.37 -4.74 -1.10
CA GLY A 96 19.63 -3.31 -1.29
C GLY A 96 18.62 -2.59 -2.18
N ASP A 97 17.81 -3.31 -2.96
CA ASP A 97 16.73 -2.70 -3.73
C ASP A 97 15.70 -2.06 -2.80
N ALA A 98 15.19 -0.89 -3.22
CA ALA A 98 14.20 -0.12 -2.49
C ALA A 98 12.89 -0.04 -3.27
N PHE A 99 11.78 -0.32 -2.58
CA PHE A 99 10.42 -0.13 -3.06
C PHE A 99 9.86 1.15 -2.48
N LEU A 100 9.47 2.09 -3.34
CA LEU A 100 8.78 3.32 -2.98
C LEU A 100 7.30 3.16 -3.35
N VAL A 101 6.42 3.11 -2.37
CA VAL A 101 5.00 2.77 -2.57
C VAL A 101 4.13 3.85 -1.94
N HIS A 102 3.27 4.47 -2.76
CA HIS A 102 2.29 5.44 -2.29
C HIS A 102 1.38 4.81 -1.22
N TYR A 103 1.04 5.54 -0.15
CA TYR A 103 0.24 5.02 0.96
C TYR A 103 -1.04 4.29 0.53
N GLN A 104 -1.75 4.86 -0.44
CA GLN A 104 -3.00 4.29 -0.95
C GLN A 104 -2.79 3.14 -1.95
N VAL A 105 -1.58 2.65 -2.22
CA VAL A 105 -1.44 1.41 -3.01
C VAL A 105 -1.76 0.22 -2.09
N ALA A 106 -2.81 -0.52 -2.43
CA ALA A 106 -3.11 -1.78 -1.77
C ALA A 106 -1.92 -2.73 -1.90
N HIS A 107 -1.54 -3.36 -0.80
CA HIS A 107 -0.38 -4.23 -0.74
C HIS A 107 -0.54 -5.33 0.30
N THR A 108 0.36 -6.30 0.27
CA THR A 108 0.48 -7.34 1.30
C THR A 108 1.88 -7.96 1.28
N ALA A 109 2.27 -8.61 2.37
CA ALA A 109 3.39 -9.55 2.31
C ALA A 109 2.87 -10.88 1.78
N ALA A 110 3.39 -11.33 0.64
CA ALA A 110 3.05 -12.65 0.12
C ALA A 110 3.49 -13.74 1.12
N PRO A 111 2.77 -14.87 1.21
CA PRO A 111 3.26 -16.04 1.93
C PRO A 111 4.66 -16.43 1.44
N ASN A 112 5.55 -16.82 2.36
CA ASN A 112 6.85 -17.37 2.01
C ASN A 112 6.77 -18.90 2.04
N VAL A 113 6.59 -19.51 0.88
CA VAL A 113 6.69 -20.97 0.74
C VAL A 113 8.11 -21.43 0.42
N SER A 114 9.02 -20.52 0.05
CA SER A 114 10.41 -20.88 -0.29
C SER A 114 11.18 -21.50 0.89
N PRO A 115 12.30 -22.23 0.64
CA PRO A 115 13.09 -22.83 1.70
C PRO A 115 13.96 -21.82 2.48
N HIS A 116 13.91 -20.53 2.14
CA HIS A 116 14.78 -19.51 2.71
C HIS A 116 13.99 -18.43 3.47
N PRO A 117 14.43 -18.04 4.67
CA PRO A 117 13.90 -16.83 5.31
C PRO A 117 14.12 -15.60 4.44
N ARG A 118 13.11 -14.73 4.37
CA ARG A 118 13.17 -13.46 3.65
C ARG A 118 13.22 -12.30 4.63
N TYR A 119 14.28 -11.50 4.58
CA TYR A 119 14.44 -10.29 5.37
C TYR A 119 14.11 -9.05 4.55
N ALA A 120 13.38 -8.11 5.14
CA ALA A 120 13.23 -6.75 4.63
C ALA A 120 13.00 -5.77 5.78
N ILE A 121 13.29 -4.50 5.56
CA ILE A 121 12.99 -3.41 6.48
C ILE A 121 11.96 -2.50 5.83
N TYR A 122 10.97 -2.05 6.60
CA TYR A 122 9.98 -1.10 6.13
C TYR A 122 9.99 0.17 6.97
N PHE A 123 9.93 1.32 6.29
CA PHE A 123 9.75 2.64 6.87
C PHE A 123 8.44 3.23 6.37
N ARG A 124 7.75 3.96 7.25
CA ARG A 124 6.56 4.75 6.90
C ARG A 124 6.96 6.21 6.96
N LEU A 125 7.12 6.84 5.81
CA LEU A 125 7.51 8.25 5.70
C LEU A 125 6.27 9.12 5.64
N ARG A 126 6.34 10.27 6.31
CA ARG A 126 5.27 11.26 6.38
C ARG A 126 5.80 12.59 5.86
N HIS A 127 4.98 13.26 5.05
CA HIS A 127 5.12 14.69 4.82
C HIS A 127 5.08 15.43 6.16
N VAL A 128 5.77 16.56 6.25
CA VAL A 128 5.87 17.33 7.50
C VAL A 128 4.49 17.78 8.00
N ASP A 129 3.57 18.05 7.05
CA ASP A 129 2.20 18.48 7.32
C ASP A 129 1.18 17.32 7.32
N HIS A 130 1.64 16.06 7.20
CA HIS A 130 0.77 14.90 7.04
C HIS A 130 -0.25 14.76 8.17
N GLN A 131 0.10 15.12 9.41
CA GLN A 131 -0.86 15.00 10.51
C GLN A 131 -2.10 15.87 10.29
N ASP A 132 -1.93 17.07 9.75
CA ASP A 132 -3.02 18.01 9.52
C ASP A 132 -3.75 17.70 8.19
N GLN A 133 -3.03 17.17 7.20
CA GLN A 133 -3.55 16.91 5.85
C GLN A 133 -4.04 15.47 5.62
N ARG A 134 -3.83 14.53 6.54
CA ARG A 134 -4.02 13.07 6.33
C ARG A 134 -5.36 12.66 5.71
N LEU A 135 -6.45 13.37 6.01
CA LEU A 135 -7.77 13.06 5.44
C LEU A 135 -7.95 13.65 4.04
N GLU A 136 -7.40 14.83 3.79
CA GLU A 136 -7.40 15.47 2.47
C GLU A 136 -6.50 14.71 1.50
N ALA A 137 -5.35 14.21 1.98
CA ALA A 137 -4.44 13.34 1.22
C ALA A 137 -5.06 11.99 0.80
N LEU A 138 -6.25 11.64 1.34
CA LEU A 138 -7.01 10.49 0.84
C LEU A 138 -7.76 10.81 -0.45
N THR A 139 -8.16 12.07 -0.65
CA THR A 139 -8.96 12.54 -1.78
C THR A 139 -8.18 13.35 -2.82
N ASP A 140 -6.97 13.79 -2.47
CA ASP A 140 -5.96 14.33 -3.38
C ASP A 140 -4.65 13.56 -3.15
N ILE A 141 -4.39 12.53 -3.97
CA ILE A 141 -3.24 11.63 -3.79
C ILE A 141 -1.89 12.33 -4.00
N TRP A 142 -1.88 13.50 -4.65
CA TRP A 142 -0.66 14.24 -4.93
C TRP A 142 -0.46 15.43 -4.01
N LEU A 143 -1.37 15.67 -3.06
CA LEU A 143 -1.31 16.77 -2.09
C LEU A 143 0.05 16.88 -1.40
N GLU A 144 0.60 15.73 -0.99
CA GLU A 144 1.86 15.63 -0.24
C GLU A 144 3.09 15.36 -1.13
N TRP A 145 2.91 15.44 -2.45
CA TRP A 145 3.91 15.10 -3.45
C TRP A 145 4.13 16.27 -4.41
N ASP A 146 4.63 17.41 -3.90
CA ASP A 146 4.84 18.63 -4.68
C ASP A 146 5.49 18.40 -6.05
N GLY A 147 6.56 17.59 -6.09
CA GLY A 147 7.25 17.26 -7.35
C GLY A 147 6.42 16.41 -8.32
N MET A 148 5.48 15.60 -7.84
CA MET A 148 4.59 14.80 -8.69
C MET A 148 3.48 15.64 -9.31
N ARG A 149 2.98 16.67 -8.62
CA ARG A 149 1.92 17.55 -9.14
C ARG A 149 2.33 18.21 -10.45
N GLU A 150 3.57 18.68 -10.52
CA GLU A 150 4.14 19.25 -11.75
C GLU A 150 4.26 18.20 -12.86
N ILE A 151 4.77 17.01 -12.54
CA ILE A 151 4.94 15.90 -13.50
C ILE A 151 3.58 15.48 -14.09
N VAL A 152 2.58 15.27 -13.24
CA VAL A 152 1.22 14.89 -13.64
C VAL A 152 0.57 15.99 -14.49
N ALA A 153 0.72 17.26 -14.10
CA ALA A 153 0.18 18.37 -14.88
C ALA A 153 0.82 18.47 -16.28
N GLN A 154 2.10 18.12 -16.41
CA GLN A 154 2.85 18.20 -17.68
C GLN A 154 2.63 16.99 -18.58
N HIS A 155 2.55 15.79 -18.02
CA HIS A 155 2.57 14.53 -18.78
C HIS A 155 1.25 13.77 -18.75
N GLY A 156 0.27 14.28 -18.01
CA GLY A 156 -0.93 13.54 -17.65
C GLY A 156 -0.62 12.45 -16.63
N GLU A 157 -1.69 11.82 -16.15
CA GLU A 157 -1.59 10.69 -15.22
C GLU A 157 -0.96 9.46 -15.90
N PRO A 158 0.04 8.80 -15.28
CA PRO A 158 0.57 7.55 -15.81
C PRO A 158 -0.51 6.47 -15.86
N VAL A 159 -0.86 6.00 -17.06
CA VAL A 159 -1.79 4.87 -17.23
C VAL A 159 -1.11 3.62 -16.66
N PRO A 160 -1.76 2.89 -15.73
CA PRO A 160 -1.15 1.68 -15.19
C PRO A 160 -0.99 0.67 -16.33
N THR A 161 0.23 0.21 -16.58
CA THR A 161 0.48 -0.87 -17.52
C THR A 161 -0.02 -2.17 -16.90
N SER A 162 -1.00 -2.78 -17.58
CA SER A 162 -1.57 -4.10 -17.25
C SER A 162 -0.50 -5.19 -17.18
#